data_AF-A0A7V3RW90-F1
#
_entry.id   AF-A0A7V3RW90-F1
#
_cell.length_a   1.000
_cell.length_b   1.000
_cell.length_c   1.000
_cell.angle_alpha   90.00
_cell.angle_beta   90.00
_cell.angle_gamma   90.00
#
_symmetry.space_group_name_H-M   'P 1'
#
loop_
_entity.id
_entity.type
_entity.pdbx_description
1 polymer ?
#
loop_
_entity_poly.entity_id
_entity_poly.type
_entity_poly.pdbx_seq_one_letter_code
_entity_poly.pdbx_strand_id
1 'polypeptide(L)'
;MGVPGRVPDFLLAPPLEDPKERILGRGLSFMERATRGLSKLLRDTYVQWDTSSREGLLQKTDPRVKILGLACAVVLVSLRHSLGSQLFVAISILLLASFSKVGLSSVYPKALGLAFVFGFLIPAPSCLNLFSEGEIILPLLVRESPSSFLWFQVPETVGVTREGLSSIGLLWFRIFNSLTCTFLLVNTTPLSDILKGLKHLKMPDSIVVVILLTYRYGFIFLDLMEQMHRARLARIVRGGKNSETRRWTGERLGFLFGKAQLRCEQTNKAMEARGFSGRVRVEPLGSMEKGDRWKLAVLAIWAVMAASVV
;
A
#
# COMPACT_ATOMS: atom_id res chain seq x y z
N MET A 1 29.43 -3.27 15.02
CA MET A 1 28.96 -4.52 14.37
C MET A 1 27.66 -4.91 15.06
N GLY A 2 26.52 -4.61 14.43
CA GLY A 2 25.19 -4.96 14.96
C GLY A 2 24.80 -6.36 14.52
N VAL A 3 24.32 -7.17 15.46
CA VAL A 3 23.81 -8.52 15.22
C VAL A 3 22.66 -8.45 14.20
N PRO A 4 22.70 -9.19 13.08
CA PRO A 4 21.58 -9.24 12.15
C PRO A 4 20.36 -9.84 12.85
N GLY A 5 19.25 -9.09 12.91
CA GLY A 5 17.97 -9.56 13.49
C GLY A 5 17.60 -8.96 14.84
N ARG A 6 18.44 -8.12 15.47
CA ARG A 6 18.04 -7.38 16.68
C ARG A 6 17.55 -5.98 16.31
N VAL A 7 16.30 -5.66 16.66
CA VAL A 7 15.73 -4.32 16.51
C VAL A 7 16.68 -3.33 17.20
N PRO A 8 17.16 -2.28 16.55
CA PRO A 8 17.86 -1.20 17.24
C PRO A 8 16.98 -0.64 18.36
N ASP A 9 17.51 -0.56 19.59
CA ASP A 9 16.72 -0.20 20.79
C ASP A 9 15.94 1.12 20.64
N PHE A 10 16.42 2.03 19.79
CA PHE A 10 15.77 3.31 19.50
C PHE A 10 14.43 3.20 18.75
N LEU A 11 14.15 2.09 18.04
CA LEU A 11 12.89 1.84 17.31
C LEU A 11 11.79 1.23 18.18
N LEU A 12 12.18 0.46 19.20
CA LEU A 12 11.27 -0.17 20.17
C LEU A 12 10.85 0.80 21.27
N ALA A 13 11.64 1.85 21.52
CA ALA A 13 11.24 2.90 22.41
C ALA A 13 9.86 3.46 21.96
N PRO A 14 8.88 3.61 22.87
CA PRO A 14 7.68 4.36 22.55
C PRO A 14 8.12 5.74 22.03
N PRO A 15 7.40 6.33 21.04
CA PRO A 15 7.63 7.72 20.69
C PRO A 15 7.60 8.51 22.00
N LEU A 16 8.71 9.16 22.35
CA LEU A 16 8.79 9.93 23.57
C LEU A 16 7.67 10.96 23.49
N GLU A 17 6.65 10.81 24.34
CA GLU A 17 5.68 11.87 24.57
C GLU A 17 6.47 13.09 25.01
N ASP A 18 6.37 14.16 24.21
CA ASP A 18 7.03 15.42 24.54
C ASP A 18 6.41 15.90 25.86
N PRO A 19 7.19 16.17 26.92
CA PRO A 19 6.66 16.67 28.20
C PRO A 19 5.76 17.92 28.03
N LYS A 20 5.85 18.60 26.88
CA LYS A 20 5.03 19.76 26.51
C LYS A 20 3.59 19.41 26.08
N GLU A 21 3.29 18.20 25.59
CA GLU A 21 1.93 17.79 25.22
C GLU A 21 0.99 17.74 26.43
N ARG A 22 1.52 17.51 27.64
CA ARG A 22 0.75 17.55 28.89
C ARG A 22 0.44 18.98 29.36
N ILE A 23 1.18 19.99 28.89
CA ILE A 23 1.15 21.36 29.47
C ILE A 23 0.41 22.36 28.57
N LEU A 24 0.33 22.14 27.25
CA LEU A 24 -0.47 22.98 26.36
C LEU A 24 -1.31 22.11 25.43
N GLY A 25 -2.64 22.17 25.56
CA GLY A 25 -3.61 21.60 24.63
C GLY A 25 -3.60 22.23 23.23
N ARG A 26 -2.42 22.44 22.63
CA ARG A 26 -2.23 22.87 21.25
C ARG A 26 -2.04 21.63 20.39
N GLY A 27 -2.82 21.53 19.32
CA GLY A 27 -2.67 20.46 18.33
C GLY A 27 -1.26 20.40 17.76
N LEU A 28 -0.82 19.18 17.45
CA LEU A 28 0.51 18.84 16.93
C LEU A 28 0.99 19.80 15.83
N SER A 29 2.25 20.24 15.94
CA SER A 29 2.88 21.06 14.89
C SER A 29 2.96 20.26 13.57
N PHE A 30 2.98 20.93 12.42
CA PHE A 30 3.08 20.26 11.10
C PHE A 30 4.27 19.28 11.04
N MET A 31 5.40 19.70 11.62
CA MET A 31 6.61 18.89 11.66
C MET A 31 6.49 17.67 12.56
N GLU A 32 5.78 17.80 13.67
CA GLU A 32 5.55 16.72 14.62
C GLU A 32 4.57 15.69 14.06
N ARG A 33 3.56 16.14 13.30
CA ARG A 33 2.73 15.25 12.48
C ARG A 33 3.55 14.55 11.40
N ALA A 34 4.47 15.27 10.75
CA ALA A 34 5.34 14.68 9.74
C ALA A 34 6.28 13.64 10.36
N THR A 35 6.90 13.92 11.51
CA THR A 35 7.82 12.98 12.18
C THR A 35 7.11 11.80 12.83
N ARG A 36 5.93 11.99 13.44
CA ARG A 36 5.06 10.89 13.88
C ARG A 36 4.60 10.03 12.70
N GLY A 37 4.21 10.66 11.59
CA GLY A 37 3.86 9.96 10.36
C GLY A 37 5.03 9.14 9.83
N LEU A 38 6.24 9.70 9.83
CA LEU A 38 7.46 9.04 9.38
C LEU A 38 7.87 7.87 10.27
N SER A 39 7.85 8.07 11.59
CA SER A 39 8.13 7.02 12.59
C SER A 39 7.11 5.90 12.49
N LYS A 40 5.82 6.25 12.30
CA LYS A 40 4.77 5.26 12.04
C LYS A 40 4.99 4.50 10.74
N LEU A 41 5.38 5.17 9.66
CA LEU A 41 5.70 4.51 8.39
C LEU A 41 6.92 3.59 8.51
N LEU A 42 7.98 4.01 9.18
CA LEU A 42 9.15 3.19 9.47
C LEU A 42 8.77 1.96 10.31
N ARG A 43 7.99 2.17 11.38
CA ARG A 43 7.50 1.10 12.24
C ARG A 43 6.60 0.15 11.48
N ASP A 44 5.66 0.65 10.68
CA ASP A 44 4.77 -0.18 9.85
C ASP A 44 5.59 -0.98 8.82
N THR A 45 6.56 -0.36 8.16
CA THR A 45 7.45 -1.03 7.18
C THR A 45 8.35 -2.08 7.85
N TYR A 46 8.81 -1.80 9.07
CA TYR A 46 9.61 -2.74 9.86
C TYR A 46 8.75 -3.89 10.41
N VAL A 47 7.57 -3.61 10.96
CA VAL A 47 6.60 -4.62 11.40
C VAL A 47 6.20 -5.48 10.22
N GLN A 48 6.04 -4.91 9.03
CA GLN A 48 5.83 -5.65 7.79
C GLN A 48 7.02 -6.57 7.45
N TRP A 49 8.26 -6.13 7.72
CA TRP A 49 9.45 -6.97 7.56
C TRP A 49 9.52 -8.10 8.60
N ASP A 50 9.13 -7.85 9.85
CA ASP A 50 9.01 -8.86 10.90
C ASP A 50 7.89 -9.87 10.59
N THR A 51 6.70 -9.40 10.17
CA THR A 51 5.58 -10.29 9.84
C THR A 51 5.87 -11.14 8.62
N SER A 52 6.61 -10.61 7.64
CA SER A 52 7.10 -11.36 6.48
C SER A 52 8.33 -12.24 6.77
N SER A 53 8.79 -12.27 8.04
CA SER A 53 9.84 -13.18 8.54
C SER A 53 9.29 -14.27 9.49
N ARG A 54 7.97 -14.27 9.80
CA ARG A 54 7.31 -15.30 10.64
C ARG A 54 6.90 -16.56 9.88
N GLU A 55 6.98 -17.75 10.48
CA GLU A 55 6.64 -18.98 9.74
C GLU A 55 5.14 -19.14 9.40
N GLY A 56 4.71 -18.67 8.22
CA GLY A 56 3.38 -18.87 7.64
C GLY A 56 3.39 -19.66 6.32
N LEU A 57 2.25 -20.26 5.93
CA LEU A 57 2.12 -21.09 4.72
C LEU A 57 2.43 -20.33 3.42
N LEU A 58 1.93 -19.10 3.27
CA LEU A 58 2.28 -18.26 2.12
C LEU A 58 3.73 -17.79 2.19
N GLN A 59 4.30 -17.66 3.39
CA GLN A 59 5.66 -17.16 3.55
C GLN A 59 6.73 -18.20 3.19
N LYS A 60 6.42 -19.49 3.37
CA LYS A 60 7.27 -20.61 2.90
C LYS A 60 7.16 -20.90 1.40
N THR A 61 6.26 -20.22 0.68
CA THR A 61 6.05 -20.43 -0.77
C THR A 61 6.99 -19.55 -1.58
N ASP A 62 7.50 -20.06 -2.70
CA ASP A 62 8.36 -19.30 -3.60
C ASP A 62 7.77 -17.92 -3.96
N PRO A 63 8.56 -16.83 -3.83
CA PRO A 63 8.11 -15.47 -4.16
C PRO A 63 7.59 -15.35 -5.59
N ARG A 64 8.15 -16.12 -6.54
CA ARG A 64 7.76 -16.10 -7.96
C ARG A 64 6.31 -16.55 -8.16
N VAL A 65 5.94 -17.67 -7.54
CA VAL A 65 4.60 -18.24 -7.62
C VAL A 65 3.60 -17.31 -6.98
N LYS A 66 3.96 -16.73 -5.83
CA LYS A 66 3.09 -15.80 -5.11
C LYS A 66 2.84 -14.50 -5.90
N ILE A 67 3.89 -13.89 -6.46
CA ILE A 67 3.75 -12.67 -7.28
C ILE A 67 2.87 -12.94 -8.49
N LEU A 68 3.18 -13.98 -9.28
CA LEU A 68 2.39 -14.33 -10.46
C LEU A 68 0.95 -14.67 -10.10
N GLY A 69 0.77 -15.43 -9.01
CA GLY A 69 -0.53 -15.85 -8.54
C GLY A 69 -1.43 -14.70 -8.11
N LEU A 70 -0.91 -13.83 -7.23
CA LEU A 70 -1.66 -12.68 -6.74
C LEU A 70 -1.88 -11.63 -7.86
N ALA A 71 -0.90 -11.41 -8.75
CA ALA A 71 -1.09 -10.55 -9.92
C ALA A 71 -2.17 -11.10 -10.87
N CYS A 72 -2.17 -12.42 -11.13
CA CYS A 72 -3.20 -13.07 -11.93
C CYS A 72 -4.58 -12.93 -11.28
N ALA A 73 -4.68 -13.10 -9.96
CA ALA A 73 -5.92 -12.89 -9.21
C ALA A 73 -6.46 -11.45 -9.36
N VAL A 74 -5.59 -10.43 -9.32
CA VAL A 74 -6.00 -9.04 -9.57
C VAL A 74 -6.54 -8.84 -10.99
N VAL A 75 -5.87 -9.41 -11.99
CA VAL A 75 -6.33 -9.33 -13.39
C VAL A 75 -7.70 -10.02 -13.55
N LEU A 76 -7.89 -11.19 -12.93
CA LEU A 76 -9.17 -11.91 -12.96
C LEU A 76 -10.29 -11.11 -12.30
N VAL A 77 -10.02 -10.48 -11.16
CA VAL A 77 -10.97 -9.58 -10.48
C VAL A 77 -11.35 -8.38 -11.36
N SER A 78 -10.42 -7.87 -12.16
CA SER A 78 -10.65 -6.76 -13.09
C SER A 78 -11.54 -7.15 -14.28
N LEU A 79 -11.34 -8.34 -14.83
CA LEU A 79 -12.06 -8.82 -16.03
C LEU A 79 -13.50 -9.28 -15.73
N ARG A 80 -13.85 -9.51 -14.46
CA ARG A 80 -15.14 -10.10 -14.08
C ARG A 80 -16.20 -9.04 -13.75
N HIS A 81 -17.37 -9.20 -14.37
CA HIS A 81 -18.54 -8.32 -14.24
C HIS A 81 -19.74 -8.97 -13.50
N SER A 82 -19.62 -10.23 -13.04
CA SER A 82 -20.69 -10.93 -12.27
C SER A 82 -20.45 -10.80 -10.76
N LEU A 83 -21.49 -10.42 -10.01
CA LEU A 83 -21.46 -10.31 -8.55
C LEU A 83 -21.11 -11.65 -7.88
N GLY A 84 -21.62 -12.77 -8.41
CA GLY A 84 -21.34 -14.10 -7.88
C GLY A 84 -19.86 -14.46 -7.95
N SER A 85 -19.22 -14.17 -9.08
CA SER A 85 -17.79 -14.41 -9.27
C SER A 85 -16.91 -13.61 -8.29
N GLN A 86 -17.29 -12.37 -7.98
CA GLN A 86 -16.54 -11.51 -7.06
C GLN A 86 -16.66 -11.95 -5.60
N LEU A 87 -17.83 -12.46 -5.19
CA LEU A 87 -18.02 -13.05 -3.87
C LEU A 87 -17.20 -14.34 -3.70
N PHE A 88 -17.20 -15.21 -4.72
CA PHE A 88 -16.36 -16.40 -4.71
C PHE A 88 -14.86 -16.05 -4.56
N VAL A 89 -14.41 -15.04 -5.32
CA VAL A 89 -13.03 -14.56 -5.20
C VAL A 89 -12.76 -13.98 -3.81
N ALA A 90 -13.65 -13.17 -3.25
CA ALA A 90 -13.51 -12.61 -1.91
C ALA A 90 -13.37 -13.70 -0.84
N ILE A 91 -14.23 -14.72 -0.88
CA ILE A 91 -14.19 -15.86 0.05
C ILE A 91 -12.87 -16.62 -0.08
N SER A 92 -12.41 -16.89 -1.31
CA SER A 92 -11.17 -17.61 -1.52
C SER A 92 -9.92 -16.84 -1.04
N ILE A 93 -9.88 -15.51 -1.24
CA ILE A 93 -8.82 -14.64 -0.72
C ILE A 93 -8.87 -14.63 0.82
N LEU A 94 -10.06 -14.62 1.41
CA LEU A 94 -10.24 -14.65 2.86
C LEU A 94 -9.78 -15.99 3.46
N LEU A 95 -10.08 -17.12 2.81
CA LEU A 95 -9.56 -18.42 3.19
C LEU A 95 -8.03 -18.45 3.10
N LEU A 96 -7.44 -18.00 1.98
CA LEU A 96 -5.98 -17.90 1.83
C LEU A 96 -5.33 -17.03 2.92
N ALA A 97 -5.95 -15.90 3.26
CA ALA A 97 -5.49 -15.02 4.34
C ALA A 97 -5.53 -15.72 5.71
N SER A 98 -6.63 -16.44 6.00
CA SER A 98 -6.82 -17.20 7.24
C SER A 98 -5.80 -18.32 7.39
N PHE A 99 -5.59 -19.13 6.34
CA PHE A 99 -4.58 -20.19 6.33
C PHE A 99 -3.15 -19.65 6.45
N SER A 100 -2.90 -18.43 5.98
CA SER A 100 -1.58 -17.83 6.05
C SER A 100 -1.20 -17.27 7.43
N LYS A 101 -2.11 -17.29 8.42
CA LYS A 101 -1.90 -16.68 9.76
C LYS A 101 -1.41 -15.23 9.71
N VAL A 102 -1.72 -14.52 8.62
CA VAL A 102 -1.48 -13.07 8.55
C VAL A 102 -2.47 -12.44 9.51
N GLY A 103 -2.03 -11.59 10.43
CA GLY A 103 -2.95 -10.95 11.37
C GLY A 103 -4.05 -10.21 10.61
N LEU A 104 -5.28 -10.77 10.57
CA LEU A 104 -6.39 -10.18 9.83
C LEU A 104 -6.66 -8.73 10.28
N SER A 105 -6.33 -8.42 11.53
CA SER A 105 -6.42 -7.10 12.13
C SER A 105 -5.51 -6.03 11.50
N SER A 106 -4.45 -6.40 10.76
CA SER A 106 -3.56 -5.42 10.12
C SER A 106 -3.95 -5.11 8.67
N VAL A 107 -4.55 -6.07 7.96
CA VAL A 107 -4.83 -5.98 6.52
C VAL A 107 -6.24 -5.44 6.25
N TYR A 108 -7.24 -6.05 6.88
CA TYR A 108 -8.65 -5.77 6.60
C TYR A 108 -9.11 -4.34 6.91
N PRO A 109 -8.75 -3.71 8.04
CA PRO A 109 -9.25 -2.35 8.30
C PRO A 109 -8.68 -1.32 7.31
N LYS A 110 -7.42 -1.50 6.86
CA LYS A 110 -6.80 -0.64 5.85
C LYS A 110 -7.47 -0.83 4.47
N ALA A 111 -7.68 -2.07 4.06
CA ALA A 111 -8.35 -2.39 2.80
C ALA A 111 -9.81 -1.94 2.77
N LEU A 112 -10.55 -2.16 3.86
CA LEU A 112 -11.96 -1.79 3.99
C LEU A 112 -12.15 -0.27 3.98
N GLY A 113 -11.31 0.48 4.71
CA GLY A 113 -11.38 1.94 4.73
C GLY A 113 -11.16 2.55 3.35
N LEU A 114 -10.15 2.05 2.61
CA LEU A 114 -9.86 2.51 1.25
C LEU A 114 -10.96 2.08 0.26
N ALA A 115 -11.43 0.83 0.35
CA ALA A 115 -12.52 0.33 -0.49
C ALA A 115 -13.84 1.08 -0.24
N PHE A 116 -14.11 1.52 0.99
CA PHE A 116 -15.27 2.34 1.30
C PHE A 116 -15.19 3.71 0.61
N VAL A 117 -14.05 4.40 0.70
CA VAL A 117 -13.90 5.72 0.07
C VAL A 117 -13.92 5.61 -1.45
N PHE A 118 -13.12 4.72 -2.05
CA PHE A 118 -12.98 4.64 -3.50
C PHE A 118 -14.04 3.80 -4.21
N GLY A 119 -14.58 2.79 -3.53
CA GLY A 119 -15.56 1.86 -4.10
C GLY A 119 -17.01 2.20 -3.76
N PHE A 120 -17.26 2.91 -2.65
CA PHE A 120 -18.61 3.29 -2.26
C PHE A 120 -18.83 4.80 -2.35
N LEU A 121 -17.98 5.62 -1.71
CA LEU A 121 -18.20 7.07 -1.62
C LEU A 121 -18.02 7.79 -2.96
N ILE A 122 -16.96 7.48 -3.72
CA ILE A 122 -16.71 8.12 -5.02
C ILE A 122 -17.77 7.73 -6.07
N PRO A 123 -18.18 6.45 -6.20
CA PRO A 123 -19.23 6.06 -7.13
C PRO A 123 -20.65 6.32 -6.61
N ALA A 124 -20.82 6.76 -5.35
CA ALA A 124 -22.13 7.04 -4.76
C ALA A 124 -23.03 7.94 -5.61
N PRO A 125 -22.54 9.00 -6.29
CA PRO A 125 -23.37 9.80 -7.19
C PRO A 125 -23.95 9.01 -8.36
N SER A 126 -23.29 7.91 -8.78
CA SER A 126 -23.75 7.02 -9.87
C SER A 126 -24.97 6.19 -9.48
N CYS A 127 -25.32 6.10 -8.19
CA CYS A 127 -26.58 5.48 -7.74
C CYS A 127 -27.80 6.34 -8.02
N LEU A 128 -27.60 7.64 -8.27
CA LEU A 128 -28.68 8.56 -8.55
C LEU A 128 -29.08 8.43 -10.03
N ASN A 129 -30.38 8.50 -10.29
CA ASN A 129 -31.03 8.62 -11.61
C ASN A 129 -30.57 9.84 -12.45
N LEU A 130 -29.52 10.53 -11.99
CA LEU A 130 -28.92 11.70 -12.58
C LEU A 130 -27.84 11.35 -13.62
N PHE A 131 -27.27 10.14 -13.54
CA PHE A 131 -26.13 9.71 -14.37
C PHE A 131 -26.34 8.36 -15.10
N SER A 132 -27.27 7.52 -14.65
CA SER A 132 -27.65 6.28 -15.32
C SER A 132 -29.17 6.15 -15.39
N GLU A 133 -29.69 6.00 -16.61
CA GLU A 133 -31.08 5.58 -16.87
C GLU A 133 -31.22 4.14 -16.38
N GLY A 134 -32.08 3.90 -15.39
CA GLY A 134 -32.23 2.59 -14.75
C GLY A 134 -33.55 2.45 -14.02
N GLU A 135 -33.96 1.22 -13.74
CA GLU A 135 -35.23 0.92 -13.08
C GLU A 135 -35.18 1.39 -11.62
N ILE A 136 -36.09 2.28 -11.26
CA ILE A 136 -36.13 2.94 -9.95
C ILE A 136 -36.70 1.98 -8.92
N ILE A 137 -35.89 1.54 -7.95
CA ILE A 137 -36.37 0.66 -6.86
C ILE A 137 -36.85 1.49 -5.66
N LEU A 138 -36.20 2.62 -5.38
CA LEU A 138 -36.51 3.51 -4.25
C LEU A 138 -36.63 4.96 -4.74
N PRO A 139 -37.84 5.45 -5.03
CA PRO A 139 -38.06 6.88 -5.27
C PRO A 139 -37.91 7.61 -3.93
N LEU A 140 -36.85 8.40 -3.76
CA LEU A 140 -36.58 9.14 -2.52
C LEU A 140 -37.22 10.54 -2.53
N LEU A 141 -37.48 11.10 -3.71
CA LEU A 141 -38.19 12.37 -3.89
C LEU A 141 -39.06 12.29 -5.14
N VAL A 142 -40.37 12.47 -4.97
CA VAL A 142 -41.31 12.82 -6.04
C VAL A 142 -41.50 14.33 -5.98
N ARG A 143 -41.14 15.07 -7.04
CA ARG A 143 -41.32 16.53 -7.10
C ARG A 143 -42.11 16.89 -8.35
N GLU A 144 -43.29 17.48 -8.16
CA GLU A 144 -44.31 17.75 -9.19
C GLU A 144 -43.98 18.86 -10.22
N SER A 145 -42.73 19.30 -10.37
CA SER A 145 -42.44 20.29 -11.42
C SER A 145 -41.03 20.20 -11.99
N PRO A 146 -40.90 20.15 -13.34
CA PRO A 146 -39.61 20.16 -14.03
C PRO A 146 -39.05 21.58 -14.06
N SER A 147 -38.24 21.92 -13.05
CA SER A 147 -37.46 23.16 -13.09
C SER A 147 -36.10 22.89 -13.73
N SER A 148 -35.95 23.21 -15.01
CA SER A 148 -34.66 23.24 -15.70
C SER A 148 -33.79 24.34 -15.10
N PHE A 149 -32.88 24.00 -14.19
CA PHE A 149 -31.87 24.95 -13.74
C PHE A 149 -30.71 24.95 -14.75
N LEU A 150 -30.79 25.92 -15.66
CA LEU A 150 -29.76 26.47 -16.55
C LEU A 150 -29.05 25.49 -17.51
N TRP A 151 -28.55 24.32 -17.09
CA TRP A 151 -27.88 23.30 -17.95
C TRP A 151 -28.14 21.85 -17.48
N PHE A 152 -29.00 21.64 -16.47
CA PHE A 152 -29.20 20.36 -15.79
C PHE A 152 -30.68 19.96 -15.84
N GLN A 153 -31.01 18.90 -16.59
CA GLN A 153 -32.35 18.31 -16.56
C GLN A 153 -32.44 17.40 -15.34
N VAL A 154 -33.11 17.88 -14.29
CA VAL A 154 -33.40 17.07 -13.09
C VAL A 154 -34.69 16.30 -13.38
N PRO A 155 -34.67 14.95 -13.47
CA PRO A 155 -35.87 14.15 -13.68
C PRO A 155 -36.87 14.26 -12.51
N GLU A 156 -38.16 14.06 -12.77
CA GLU A 156 -39.28 14.20 -11.81
C GLU A 156 -39.17 13.29 -10.56
N THR A 157 -38.32 12.27 -10.59
CA THR A 157 -38.05 11.41 -9.44
C THR A 157 -36.54 11.17 -9.25
N VAL A 158 -36.00 11.66 -8.13
CA VAL A 158 -34.66 11.28 -7.68
C VAL A 158 -34.81 9.98 -6.90
N GLY A 159 -34.45 8.88 -7.52
CA GLY A 159 -34.46 7.55 -6.92
C GLY A 159 -33.15 6.81 -7.10
N VAL A 160 -32.94 5.80 -6.26
CA VAL A 160 -31.80 4.88 -6.40
C VAL A 160 -32.15 3.82 -7.45
N THR A 161 -31.31 3.69 -8.48
CA THR A 161 -31.49 2.72 -9.56
C THR A 161 -30.90 1.35 -9.20
N ARG A 162 -31.51 0.25 -9.69
CA ARG A 162 -31.00 -1.12 -9.53
C ARG A 162 -29.61 -1.29 -10.14
N GLU A 163 -29.43 -0.67 -11.29
CA GLU A 163 -28.24 -0.65 -12.12
C GLU A 163 -27.11 0.12 -11.42
N GLY A 164 -27.46 1.25 -10.78
CA GLY A 164 -26.53 2.01 -9.94
C GLY A 164 -26.05 1.19 -8.74
N LEU A 165 -26.97 0.57 -7.99
CA LEU A 165 -26.62 -0.20 -6.80
C LEU A 165 -25.76 -1.45 -7.12
N SER A 166 -26.10 -2.17 -8.19
CA SER A 166 -25.31 -3.32 -8.66
C SER A 166 -23.93 -2.90 -9.16
N SER A 167 -23.82 -1.76 -9.85
CA SER A 167 -22.54 -1.20 -10.31
C SER A 167 -21.64 -0.78 -9.13
N ILE A 168 -22.21 -0.13 -8.10
CA ILE A 168 -21.45 0.20 -6.88
C ILE A 168 -21.01 -1.07 -6.16
N GLY A 169 -21.89 -2.06 -6.01
CA GLY A 169 -21.54 -3.33 -5.40
C GLY A 169 -20.37 -4.00 -6.12
N LEU A 170 -20.43 -4.07 -7.46
CA LEU A 170 -19.37 -4.63 -8.30
C LEU A 170 -18.04 -3.88 -8.14
N LEU A 171 -18.07 -2.55 -8.11
CA LEU A 171 -16.87 -1.72 -7.95
C LEU A 171 -16.28 -1.87 -6.55
N TRP A 172 -17.13 -1.88 -5.52
CA TRP A 172 -16.69 -2.03 -4.14
C TRP A 172 -15.99 -3.36 -3.90
N PHE A 173 -16.59 -4.48 -4.33
CA PHE A 173 -15.96 -5.80 -4.24
C PHE A 173 -14.69 -5.91 -5.09
N ARG A 174 -14.67 -5.32 -6.29
CA ARG A 174 -13.47 -5.30 -7.15
C ARG A 174 -12.30 -4.60 -6.47
N ILE A 175 -12.53 -3.42 -5.92
CA ILE A 175 -11.50 -2.64 -5.22
C ILE A 175 -11.08 -3.38 -3.94
N PHE A 176 -12.03 -3.87 -3.15
CA PHE A 176 -11.75 -4.61 -1.92
C PHE A 176 -10.88 -5.85 -2.17
N ASN A 177 -11.22 -6.67 -3.18
CA ASN A 177 -10.46 -7.87 -3.53
C ASN A 177 -9.06 -7.54 -4.05
N SER A 178 -8.93 -6.53 -4.92
CA SER A 178 -7.63 -6.10 -5.45
C SER A 178 -6.71 -5.57 -4.35
N LEU A 179 -7.25 -4.76 -3.44
CA LEU A 179 -6.50 -4.22 -2.30
C LEU A 179 -6.08 -5.33 -1.35
N THR A 180 -6.99 -6.24 -1.00
CA THR A 180 -6.68 -7.37 -0.10
C THR A 180 -5.57 -8.24 -0.67
N CYS A 181 -5.63 -8.56 -1.97
CA CYS A 181 -4.59 -9.29 -2.68
C CYS A 181 -3.23 -8.58 -2.61
N THR A 182 -3.22 -7.27 -2.87
CA THR A 182 -2.00 -6.44 -2.82
C THR A 182 -1.42 -6.39 -1.41
N PHE A 183 -2.25 -6.13 -0.39
CA PHE A 183 -1.81 -6.09 1.00
C PHE A 183 -1.31 -7.45 1.50
N LEU A 184 -1.90 -8.56 1.05
CA LEU A 184 -1.39 -9.90 1.35
C LEU A 184 0.00 -10.12 0.76
N LEU A 185 0.24 -9.70 -0.49
CA LEU A 185 1.55 -9.82 -1.11
C LEU A 185 2.61 -9.06 -0.31
N VAL A 186 2.30 -7.80 0.01
CA VAL A 186 3.18 -6.85 0.70
C VAL A 186 3.49 -7.29 2.14
N ASN A 187 2.52 -7.87 2.87
CA ASN A 187 2.73 -8.34 4.24
C ASN A 187 3.39 -9.71 4.34
N THR A 188 3.28 -10.57 3.33
CA THR A 188 3.80 -11.94 3.37
C THR A 188 5.13 -12.11 2.65
N THR A 189 5.65 -11.10 1.96
CA THR A 189 6.88 -11.22 1.17
C THR A 189 7.75 -9.98 1.36
N PRO A 190 9.00 -10.12 1.79
CA PRO A 190 9.90 -8.97 1.92
C PRO A 190 10.24 -8.41 0.54
N LEU A 191 10.51 -7.10 0.47
CA LEU A 191 10.79 -6.40 -0.80
C LEU A 191 11.99 -7.01 -1.55
N SER A 192 12.99 -7.53 -0.83
CA SER A 192 14.14 -8.22 -1.40
C SER A 192 13.73 -9.44 -2.23
N ASP A 193 12.77 -10.20 -1.74
CA ASP A 193 12.30 -11.43 -2.38
C ASP A 193 11.32 -11.13 -3.51
N ILE A 194 10.55 -10.04 -3.38
CA ILE A 194 9.75 -9.49 -4.48
C ILE A 194 10.68 -9.14 -5.66
N LEU A 195 11.76 -8.38 -5.41
CA LEU A 195 12.74 -8.02 -6.44
C LEU A 195 13.44 -9.23 -7.06
N LYS A 196 13.78 -10.26 -6.26
CA LYS A 196 14.30 -11.53 -6.78
C LYS A 196 13.29 -12.20 -7.74
N GLY A 197 12.00 -12.19 -7.37
CA GLY A 197 10.92 -12.70 -8.20
C GLY A 197 10.79 -11.94 -9.52
N LEU A 198 10.74 -10.60 -9.46
CA LEU A 198 10.67 -9.76 -10.66
C LEU A 198 11.90 -9.89 -11.57
N LYS A 199 13.09 -10.05 -10.99
CA LYS A 199 14.31 -10.28 -11.77
C LYS A 199 14.21 -11.58 -12.59
N HIS A 200 13.60 -12.62 -12.04
CA HIS A 200 13.36 -13.86 -12.79
C HIS A 200 12.33 -13.68 -13.92
N LEU A 201 11.39 -12.74 -13.76
CA LEU A 201 10.45 -12.30 -14.80
C LEU A 201 11.09 -11.40 -15.87
N LYS A 202 12.42 -11.44 -16.02
CA LYS A 202 13.21 -10.68 -17.01
C LYS A 202 13.16 -9.16 -16.84
N MET A 203 12.95 -8.66 -15.61
CA MET A 203 13.10 -7.24 -15.33
C MET A 203 14.56 -6.78 -15.56
N PRO A 204 14.80 -5.66 -16.27
CA PRO A 204 16.15 -5.15 -16.51
C PRO A 204 16.91 -4.87 -15.21
N ASP A 205 18.20 -5.24 -15.17
CA ASP A 205 19.06 -5.07 -13.99
C ASP A 205 19.10 -3.61 -13.52
N SER A 206 19.07 -2.64 -14.44
CA SER A 206 19.07 -1.21 -14.13
C SER A 206 17.90 -0.81 -13.22
N ILE A 207 16.70 -1.33 -13.48
CA ILE A 207 15.52 -0.99 -12.66
C ILE A 207 15.63 -1.64 -11.28
N VAL A 208 16.16 -2.86 -11.21
CA VAL A 208 16.41 -3.55 -9.94
C VAL A 208 17.42 -2.78 -9.08
N VAL A 209 18.51 -2.27 -9.67
CA VAL A 209 19.49 -1.39 -8.97
C VAL A 209 18.78 -0.18 -8.39
N VAL A 210 18.01 0.54 -9.21
CA VAL A 210 17.35 1.78 -8.80
C VAL A 210 16.44 1.51 -7.61
N ILE A 211 15.57 0.49 -7.68
CA ILE A 211 14.66 0.16 -6.57
C ILE A 211 15.44 -0.24 -5.31
N LEU A 212 16.50 -1.05 -5.44
CA LEU A 212 17.30 -1.49 -4.31
C LEU A 212 18.02 -0.32 -3.62
N LEU A 213 18.62 0.59 -4.40
CA LEU A 213 19.29 1.78 -3.89
C LEU A 213 18.28 2.75 -3.27
N THR A 214 17.12 2.95 -3.88
CA THR A 214 16.04 3.78 -3.33
C THR A 214 15.54 3.23 -2.00
N TYR A 215 15.33 1.91 -1.90
CA TYR A 215 14.93 1.27 -0.64
C TYR A 215 15.99 1.47 0.44
N ARG A 216 17.27 1.15 0.14
CA ARG A 216 18.38 1.28 1.08
C ARG A 216 18.59 2.73 1.54
N TYR A 217 18.64 3.68 0.61
CA TYR A 217 18.87 5.09 0.93
C TYR A 217 17.64 5.77 1.52
N GLY A 218 16.44 5.26 1.24
CA GLY A 218 15.20 5.67 1.92
C GLY A 218 15.39 5.61 3.43
N PHE A 219 15.70 4.44 4.00
CA PHE A 219 15.91 4.31 5.46
C PHE A 219 17.02 5.22 6.00
N ILE A 220 18.13 5.35 5.27
CA ILE A 220 19.26 6.19 5.69
C ILE A 220 18.84 7.67 5.75
N PHE A 221 18.09 8.16 4.77
CA PHE A 221 17.61 9.53 4.78
C PHE A 221 16.51 9.76 5.80
N LEU A 222 15.66 8.76 6.06
CA LEU A 222 14.66 8.82 7.13
C LEU A 222 15.30 8.97 8.51
N ASP A 223 16.35 8.20 8.81
CA ASP A 223 17.13 8.33 10.04
C ASP A 223 17.82 9.69 10.13
N LEU A 224 18.42 10.18 9.04
CA LEU A 224 19.01 11.52 8.99
C LEU A 224 17.96 12.61 9.26
N MET A 225 16.75 12.48 8.71
CA MET A 225 15.65 13.41 8.98
C MET A 225 15.22 13.40 10.44
N GLU A 226 15.14 12.22 11.05
CA GLU A 226 14.83 12.07 12.48
C GLU A 226 15.91 12.74 13.34
N GLN A 227 17.20 12.49 13.05
CA GLN A 227 18.32 13.11 13.76
C GLN A 227 18.31 14.64 13.62
N MET A 228 18.05 15.18 12.43
CA MET A 228 17.90 16.62 12.21
C MET A 228 16.74 17.20 13.02
N HIS A 229 15.62 16.48 13.12
CA HIS A 229 14.48 16.90 13.92
C HIS A 229 14.81 16.90 15.42
N ARG A 230 15.43 15.84 15.94
CA ARG A 230 15.87 15.76 17.34
C ARG A 230 16.87 16.86 17.69
N ALA A 231 17.85 17.11 16.82
CA ALA A 231 18.82 18.20 16.99
C ALA A 231 18.15 19.59 17.01
N ARG A 232 17.05 19.77 16.26
CA ARG A 232 16.26 21.00 16.30
C ARG A 232 15.56 21.15 17.65
N LEU A 233 14.90 20.10 18.14
CA LEU A 233 14.20 20.13 19.42
C LEU A 233 15.16 20.48 20.57
N ALA A 234 16.39 19.94 20.55
CA ALA A 234 17.41 20.24 21.55
C ALA A 234 17.85 21.73 21.57
N ARG A 235 17.76 22.45 20.44
CA ARG A 235 18.14 23.87 20.35
C ARG A 235 16.98 24.82 20.65
N ILE A 236 15.73 24.37 20.52
CA ILE A 236 14.55 25.23 20.62
C ILE A 236 13.92 25.08 22.01
N VAL A 237 14.16 26.08 22.87
CA VAL A 237 13.60 26.13 24.23
C VAL A 237 12.08 26.41 24.22
N ARG A 238 11.60 27.26 23.30
CA ARG A 238 10.20 27.71 23.20
C ARG A 238 9.60 27.40 21.82
N GLY A 239 8.38 26.85 21.76
CA GLY A 239 7.75 26.41 20.52
C GLY A 239 7.67 27.52 19.47
N GLY A 240 8.29 27.31 18.31
CA GLY A 240 8.38 28.29 17.22
C GLY A 240 7.06 28.47 16.47
N LYS A 241 6.91 29.61 15.76
CA LYS A 241 5.71 29.87 14.94
C LYS A 241 5.61 28.84 13.79
N ASN A 242 4.39 28.53 13.34
CA ASN A 242 4.18 27.60 12.22
C ASN A 242 4.89 28.06 10.92
N SER A 243 5.00 29.38 10.70
CA SER A 243 5.71 29.95 9.54
C SER A 243 7.22 29.67 9.57
N GLU A 244 7.87 29.89 10.72
CA GLU A 244 9.30 29.59 10.92
C GLU A 244 9.57 28.10 10.75
N THR A 245 8.64 27.26 11.23
CA THR A 245 8.71 25.81 11.07
C THR A 245 8.64 25.40 9.61
N ARG A 246 7.75 25.99 8.81
CA ARG A 246 7.65 25.71 7.38
C ARG A 246 8.91 26.15 6.63
N ARG A 247 9.44 27.33 6.94
CA ARG A 247 10.69 27.84 6.35
C ARG A 247 11.87 26.91 6.67
N TRP A 248 12.03 26.53 7.93
CA TRP A 248 13.07 25.60 8.36
C TRP A 248 12.95 24.25 7.63
N THR A 249 11.74 23.72 7.47
CA THR A 249 11.53 22.46 6.73
C THR A 249 11.97 22.57 5.27
N GLY A 250 11.65 23.69 4.60
CA GLY A 250 12.10 23.95 3.24
C GLY A 250 13.64 23.99 3.13
N GLU A 251 14.29 24.72 4.03
CA GLU A 251 15.76 24.80 4.09
C GLU A 251 16.41 23.41 4.31
N ARG A 252 15.83 22.59 5.20
CA ARG A 252 16.35 21.23 5.47
C ARG A 252 16.08 20.26 4.33
N LEU A 253 14.96 20.41 3.62
CA LEU A 253 14.68 19.61 2.42
C LEU A 253 15.72 19.89 1.33
N GLY A 254 16.09 21.16 1.12
CA GLY A 254 17.17 21.52 0.19
C GLY A 254 18.52 20.96 0.62
N PHE A 255 18.85 21.01 1.91
CA PHE A 255 20.06 20.36 2.44
C PHE A 255 20.07 18.84 2.21
N LEU A 256 18.93 18.17 2.45
CA LEU A 256 18.79 16.73 2.25
C LEU A 256 18.96 16.36 0.77
N PHE A 257 18.39 17.16 -0.14
CA PHE A 257 18.56 16.98 -1.58
C PHE A 257 20.04 17.06 -1.99
N GLY A 258 20.76 18.09 -1.53
CA GLY A 258 22.21 18.20 -1.79
C GLY A 258 23.01 17.02 -1.24
N LYS A 259 22.66 16.53 -0.04
CA LYS A 259 23.27 15.31 0.53
C LYS A 259 22.94 14.06 -0.30
N ALA A 260 21.73 13.94 -0.81
CA ALA A 260 21.32 12.81 -1.65
C ALA A 260 22.09 12.79 -2.98
N GLN A 261 22.27 13.95 -3.62
CA GLN A 261 23.06 14.08 -4.85
C GLN A 261 24.51 13.67 -4.63
N LEU A 262 25.15 14.18 -3.57
CA LEU A 262 26.51 13.82 -3.22
C LEU A 262 26.64 12.32 -2.92
N ARG A 263 25.64 11.71 -2.28
CA ARG A 263 25.62 10.27 -2.02
C ARG A 263 25.44 9.45 -3.29
N CYS A 264 24.67 9.94 -4.26
CA CYS A 264 24.52 9.33 -5.57
C CYS A 264 25.89 9.22 -6.27
N GLU A 265 26.62 10.34 -6.38
CA GLU A 265 27.95 10.36 -7.00
C GLU A 265 28.96 9.45 -6.29
N GLN A 266 28.99 9.49 -4.95
CA GLN A 266 29.87 8.63 -4.15
C GLN A 266 29.57 7.14 -4.37
N THR A 267 28.29 6.78 -4.45
CA THR A 267 27.87 5.40 -4.68
C THR A 267 28.26 4.95 -6.08
N ASN A 268 28.03 5.81 -7.09
CA ASN A 268 28.39 5.50 -8.46
C ASN A 268 29.91 5.25 -8.60
N LYS A 269 30.74 6.17 -8.10
CA LYS A 269 32.20 6.02 -8.10
C LYS A 269 32.66 4.76 -7.35
N ALA A 270 32.03 4.45 -6.21
CA ALA A 270 32.35 3.23 -5.46
C ALA A 270 31.92 1.94 -6.18
N MET A 271 30.83 1.98 -6.95
CA MET A 271 30.39 0.85 -7.78
C MET A 271 31.35 0.64 -8.96
N GLU A 272 31.76 1.72 -9.63
CA GLU A 272 32.76 1.69 -10.70
C GLU A 272 34.11 1.14 -10.21
N ALA A 273 34.60 1.63 -9.06
CA ALA A 273 35.86 1.16 -8.46
C ALA A 273 35.83 -0.33 -8.07
N ARG A 274 34.65 -0.91 -7.85
CA ARG A 274 34.46 -2.34 -7.56
C ARG A 274 34.23 -3.19 -8.82
N GLY A 275 34.34 -2.60 -10.01
CA GLY A 275 34.16 -3.30 -11.29
C GLY A 275 32.69 -3.62 -11.60
N PHE A 276 31.75 -2.76 -11.20
CA PHE A 276 30.34 -2.96 -11.50
C PHE A 276 30.07 -2.90 -13.02
N SER A 277 29.67 -4.03 -13.59
CA SER A 277 29.45 -4.20 -15.04
C SER A 277 28.01 -3.94 -15.49
N GLY A 278 27.21 -3.23 -14.68
CA GLY A 278 25.79 -3.01 -14.95
C GLY A 278 24.86 -4.17 -14.56
N ARG A 279 25.42 -5.33 -14.19
CA ARG A 279 24.65 -6.52 -13.79
C ARG A 279 24.59 -6.66 -12.27
N VAL A 280 23.38 -6.80 -11.74
CA VAL A 280 23.19 -7.02 -10.29
C VAL A 280 23.27 -8.51 -10.02
N ARG A 281 24.23 -8.97 -9.22
CA ARG A 281 24.22 -10.35 -8.75
C ARG A 281 23.34 -10.46 -7.50
N VAL A 282 22.05 -10.73 -7.74
CA VAL A 282 21.12 -11.08 -6.66
C VAL A 282 21.32 -12.55 -6.34
N GLU A 283 21.39 -12.89 -5.05
CA GLU A 283 21.47 -14.27 -4.59
C GLU A 283 20.31 -15.07 -5.20
N PRO A 284 20.60 -16.19 -5.89
CA PRO A 284 19.57 -16.96 -6.55
C PRO A 284 18.58 -17.48 -5.52
N LEU A 285 17.29 -17.29 -5.79
CA LEU A 285 16.24 -18.06 -5.11
C LEU A 285 16.56 -19.55 -5.32
N GLY A 286 16.42 -20.36 -4.26
CA GLY A 286 16.61 -21.80 -4.32
C GLY A 286 15.82 -22.46 -5.47
N SER A 287 16.15 -23.71 -5.79
CA SER A 287 15.41 -24.46 -6.82
C SER A 287 13.94 -24.56 -6.42
N MET A 288 13.02 -24.31 -7.37
CA MET A 288 11.58 -24.44 -7.12
C MET A 288 11.28 -25.82 -6.55
N GLU A 289 10.75 -25.87 -5.34
CA GLU A 289 10.34 -27.14 -4.75
C GLU A 289 9.18 -27.72 -5.57
N LYS A 290 9.11 -29.06 -5.68
CA LYS A 290 8.02 -29.75 -6.40
C LYS A 290 6.64 -29.35 -5.87
N GLY A 291 6.57 -28.91 -4.61
CA GLY A 291 5.38 -28.34 -3.97
C GLY A 291 4.95 -26.97 -4.51
N ASP A 292 5.81 -26.19 -5.14
CA ASP A 292 5.41 -24.87 -5.66
C ASP A 292 4.78 -24.94 -7.05
N ARG A 293 5.06 -26.02 -7.80
CA ARG A 293 4.39 -26.33 -9.07
C ARG A 293 2.93 -26.73 -8.88
N TRP A 294 2.60 -27.47 -7.82
CA TRP A 294 1.21 -27.84 -7.52
C TRP A 294 0.39 -26.60 -7.14
N LYS A 295 0.97 -25.65 -6.40
CA LYS A 295 0.31 -24.39 -6.04
C LYS A 295 -0.03 -23.54 -7.28
N LEU A 296 0.85 -23.50 -8.28
CA LEU A 296 0.54 -22.85 -9.57
C LEU A 296 -0.63 -23.53 -10.29
N ALA A 297 -0.68 -24.87 -10.29
CA ALA A 297 -1.79 -25.61 -10.88
C ALA A 297 -3.11 -25.34 -10.15
N VAL A 298 -3.11 -25.30 -8.81
CA VAL A 298 -4.28 -24.91 -8.01
C VAL A 298 -4.73 -23.49 -8.33
N LEU A 299 -3.80 -22.57 -8.52
CA LEU A 299 -4.11 -21.18 -8.81
C LEU A 299 -4.70 -21.02 -10.23
N ALA A 300 -4.21 -21.80 -11.18
CA ALA A 300 -4.80 -21.89 -12.52
C ALA A 300 -6.21 -22.53 -12.49
N ILE A 301 -6.40 -23.60 -11.71
CA ILE A 301 -7.72 -24.23 -11.53
C ILE A 301 -8.67 -23.25 -10.83
N TRP A 302 -8.22 -22.53 -9.81
CA TRP A 302 -9.00 -21.49 -9.14
C TRP A 302 -9.38 -20.36 -10.11
N ALA A 303 -8.47 -19.94 -10.98
CA ALA A 303 -8.75 -18.95 -12.02
C ALA A 303 -9.84 -19.43 -13.01
N VAL A 304 -9.79 -20.71 -13.39
CA VAL A 304 -10.80 -21.34 -14.26
C VAL A 304 -12.14 -21.49 -13.54
N MET A 305 -12.15 -21.86 -12.26
CA MET A 305 -13.37 -21.97 -11.44
C MET A 305 -14.01 -20.61 -11.20
N ALA A 306 -13.21 -19.58 -10.87
CA ALA A 306 -13.68 -18.20 -10.80
C ALA A 306 -14.18 -17.70 -12.16
N ALA A 307 -13.69 -18.30 -13.25
CA ALA A 307 -14.14 -17.99 -14.61
C ALA A 307 -15.45 -18.68 -15.02
N SER A 308 -15.74 -19.87 -14.48
CA SER A 308 -16.93 -20.66 -14.76
C SER A 308 -18.12 -20.29 -13.88
N VAL A 309 -17.89 -19.66 -12.73
CA VAL A 309 -18.96 -19.04 -11.92
C VAL A 309 -19.43 -17.79 -12.65
N VAL A 310 -20.38 -17.97 -13.57
CA VAL A 310 -21.11 -16.90 -14.28
C VAL A 310 -22.48 -16.75 -13.62
#